data_AF-A0A2V6PBL2-F1
#
_entry.id   AF-A0A2V6PBL2-F1
#
_cell.length_a   1.000
_cell.length_b   1.000
_cell.length_c   1.000
_cell.angle_alpha   90.00
_cell.angle_beta   90.00
_cell.angle_gamma   90.00
#
_symmetry.space_group_name_H-M   'P 1'
#
loop_
_entity.id
_entity.type
_entity.pdbx_description
1 polymer ?
#
loop_
_entity_poly.entity_id
_entity_poly.type
_entity_poly.pdbx_seq_one_letter_code
_entity_poly.pdbx_strand_id
1 'polypeptide(L)'
;FFNGGVERAFPGEERKIVPSPKVATYDLQPEMSALQVTDEVCARMANYDLIILNFANPDMVGHTGVIEAGIKAVETVDACVARIVPELLAFDGKCLITADHGNCELMRNPNGSPNTAHTTNLVHLIYVAADAAEFTCRDGILADVAPTLLFLLGMPQPSEMTGDNLLVAVSNR
;
A
#
# COMPACT_ATOMS: atom_id res chain seq x y z
N PHE A 1 -11.80 7.80 -5.00
CA PHE A 1 -10.50 8.28 -5.55
C PHE A 1 -9.90 7.29 -6.54
N PHE A 2 -9.55 6.07 -6.11
CA PHE A 2 -8.88 5.07 -6.97
C PHE A 2 -9.56 4.86 -8.34
N ASN A 3 -10.90 4.79 -8.39
CA ASN A 3 -11.68 4.68 -9.63
C ASN A 3 -11.77 6.01 -10.44
N GLY A 4 -10.81 6.92 -10.34
CA GLY A 4 -10.83 8.21 -11.05
C GLY A 4 -11.98 9.14 -10.63
N GLY A 5 -12.40 9.07 -9.35
CA GLY A 5 -13.54 9.84 -8.84
C GLY A 5 -14.92 9.22 -9.08
N VAL A 6 -14.99 8.01 -9.63
CA VAL A 6 -16.26 7.28 -9.80
C VAL A 6 -16.65 6.54 -8.52
N GLU A 7 -17.83 6.86 -7.96
CA GLU A 7 -18.32 6.20 -6.75
C GLU A 7 -18.89 4.81 -7.01
N ARG A 8 -19.55 4.60 -8.16
CA ARG A 8 -20.17 3.32 -8.51
C ARG A 8 -19.09 2.25 -8.71
N ALA A 9 -19.31 1.06 -8.17
CA ALA A 9 -18.44 -0.09 -8.41
C ALA A 9 -18.54 -0.55 -9.88
N PHE A 10 -17.40 -0.97 -10.45
CA PHE A 10 -17.35 -1.63 -11.76
C PHE A 10 -17.86 -3.07 -11.67
N PRO A 11 -18.27 -3.70 -12.80
CA PRO A 11 -18.62 -5.12 -12.80
C PRO A 11 -17.47 -5.97 -12.26
N GLY A 12 -17.77 -6.85 -11.29
CA GLY A 12 -16.77 -7.67 -10.60
C GLY A 12 -16.00 -6.97 -9.48
N GLU A 13 -16.17 -5.65 -9.31
CA GLU A 13 -15.57 -4.93 -8.18
C GLU A 13 -16.39 -5.14 -6.91
N GLU A 14 -15.75 -5.70 -5.89
CA GLU A 14 -16.31 -5.77 -4.54
C GLU A 14 -15.51 -4.88 -3.58
N ARG A 15 -16.21 -4.18 -2.68
CA ARG A 15 -15.60 -3.32 -1.67
C ARG A 15 -15.89 -3.84 -0.28
N LYS A 16 -14.84 -4.06 0.51
CA LYS A 16 -14.95 -4.28 1.94
C LYS A 16 -14.44 -3.06 2.70
N ILE A 17 -15.30 -2.45 3.50
CA ILE A 17 -14.94 -1.33 4.39
C ILE A 17 -14.93 -1.86 5.82
N VAL A 18 -13.75 -1.86 6.43
CA VAL A 18 -13.58 -2.15 7.86
C VAL A 18 -13.75 -0.84 8.63
N PRO A 19 -14.69 -0.75 9.59
CA PRO A 19 -14.87 0.47 10.37
C PRO A 19 -13.60 0.83 11.15
N SER A 20 -13.17 2.08 11.07
CA SER A 20 -12.12 2.63 11.95
C SER A 20 -12.59 2.65 13.41
N PRO A 21 -11.67 2.63 14.39
CA PRO A 21 -12.06 2.73 15.79
C PRO A 21 -12.67 4.10 16.11
N LYS A 22 -13.60 4.10 17.06
CA LYS A 22 -14.25 5.32 17.57
C LYS A 22 -13.42 5.93 18.69
N VAL A 23 -12.32 6.57 18.32
CA VAL A 23 -11.42 7.30 19.23
C VAL A 23 -11.37 8.78 18.85
N ALA A 24 -11.01 9.65 19.80
CA ALA A 24 -10.93 11.09 19.54
C ALA A 24 -9.81 11.45 18.55
N THR A 25 -8.65 10.81 18.72
CA THR A 25 -7.48 10.89 17.85
C THR A 25 -6.82 9.51 17.78
N TYR A 26 -6.21 9.16 16.65
CA TYR A 26 -5.73 7.80 16.41
C TYR A 26 -4.44 7.44 17.15
N ASP A 27 -3.74 8.40 17.78
CA ASP A 27 -2.66 8.10 18.72
C ASP A 27 -3.13 7.31 19.95
N LEU A 28 -4.42 7.38 20.29
CA LEU A 28 -5.03 6.58 21.35
C LEU A 28 -5.20 5.10 20.97
N GLN A 29 -5.22 4.79 19.67
CA GLN A 29 -5.29 3.42 19.15
C GLN A 29 -4.51 3.31 17.82
N PRO A 30 -3.16 3.33 17.87
CA PRO A 30 -2.33 3.42 16.67
C PRO A 30 -2.43 2.23 15.73
N GLU A 31 -2.82 1.06 16.25
CA GLU A 31 -3.12 -0.13 15.48
C GLU A 31 -4.36 0.02 14.58
N MET A 32 -5.18 1.03 14.86
CA MET A 32 -6.45 1.32 14.20
C MET A 32 -7.27 0.03 13.98
N SER A 33 -7.63 -0.24 12.73
CA SER A 33 -8.32 -1.47 12.32
C SER A 33 -7.46 -2.33 11.38
N ALA A 34 -6.12 -2.16 11.39
CA ALA A 34 -5.21 -2.83 10.47
C ALA A 34 -5.29 -4.36 10.59
N LEU A 35 -5.47 -4.87 11.81
CA LEU A 35 -5.61 -6.30 12.08
C LEU A 35 -6.89 -6.86 11.44
N GLN A 36 -8.02 -6.19 11.60
CA GLN A 36 -9.29 -6.61 10.98
C GLN A 36 -9.23 -6.49 9.45
N VAL A 37 -8.58 -5.45 8.92
CA VAL A 37 -8.32 -5.31 7.47
C VAL A 37 -7.49 -6.50 6.97
N THR A 38 -6.47 -6.90 7.73
CA THR A 38 -5.63 -8.07 7.43
C THR A 38 -6.44 -9.36 7.43
N ASP A 39 -7.26 -9.57 8.45
CA ASP A 39 -8.11 -10.77 8.55
C ASP A 39 -9.07 -10.87 7.36
N GLU A 40 -9.66 -9.75 6.93
CA GLU A 40 -10.57 -9.71 5.78
C GLU A 40 -9.85 -10.00 4.45
N VAL A 41 -8.66 -9.43 4.22
CA VAL A 41 -7.94 -9.69 2.96
C VAL A 41 -7.48 -11.15 2.90
N CYS A 42 -6.90 -11.69 3.97
CA CYS A 42 -6.50 -13.11 4.06
C CYS A 42 -7.69 -14.04 3.78
N ALA A 43 -8.83 -13.82 4.44
CA ALA A 43 -10.01 -14.68 4.30
C ALA A 43 -10.63 -14.69 2.89
N ARG A 44 -10.33 -13.69 2.06
CA ARG A 44 -11.03 -13.47 0.79
C ARG A 44 -10.11 -13.50 -0.43
N MET A 45 -8.79 -13.50 -0.21
CA MET A 45 -7.77 -13.31 -1.25
C MET A 45 -7.93 -14.27 -2.42
N ALA A 46 -8.21 -15.54 -2.15
CA ALA A 46 -8.36 -16.58 -3.16
C ALA A 46 -9.53 -16.36 -4.16
N ASN A 47 -10.41 -15.40 -3.90
CA ASN A 47 -11.59 -15.14 -4.74
C ASN A 47 -11.39 -14.00 -5.75
N TYR A 48 -10.23 -13.35 -5.78
CA TYR A 48 -10.01 -12.16 -6.61
C TYR A 48 -8.71 -12.24 -7.40
N ASP A 49 -8.74 -11.77 -8.65
CA ASP A 49 -7.56 -11.63 -9.50
C ASP A 49 -6.70 -10.40 -9.12
N LEU A 50 -7.33 -9.37 -8.55
CA LEU A 50 -6.67 -8.13 -8.12
C LEU A 50 -7.25 -7.66 -6.78
N ILE A 51 -6.35 -7.32 -5.86
CA ILE A 51 -6.69 -6.77 -4.55
C ILE A 51 -5.99 -5.43 -4.40
N ILE A 52 -6.76 -4.39 -4.07
CA ILE A 52 -6.25 -3.07 -3.73
C ILE A 52 -6.48 -2.85 -2.24
N LEU A 53 -5.39 -2.73 -1.48
CA LEU A 53 -5.38 -2.62 -0.03
C LEU A 53 -4.75 -1.31 0.41
N ASN A 54 -5.35 -0.65 1.40
CA ASN A 54 -4.77 0.53 2.04
C ASN A 54 -4.66 0.30 3.56
N PHE A 55 -3.49 0.57 4.11
CA PHE A 55 -3.28 0.70 5.55
C PHE A 55 -3.20 2.19 5.90
N ALA A 56 -4.22 2.69 6.59
CA ALA A 56 -4.33 4.10 6.94
C ALA A 56 -3.39 4.54 8.09
N ASN A 57 -2.83 3.58 8.83
CA ASN A 57 -2.18 3.83 10.11
C ASN A 57 -1.04 4.86 10.06
N PRO A 58 -0.05 4.74 9.16
CA PRO A 58 1.11 5.64 9.18
C PRO A 58 0.70 7.08 8.88
N ASP A 59 -0.32 7.29 8.05
CA ASP A 59 -0.78 8.64 7.73
C ASP A 59 -1.64 9.23 8.85
N MET A 60 -2.71 8.52 9.22
CA MET A 60 -3.70 9.00 10.19
C MET A 60 -3.10 9.20 11.58
N VAL A 61 -2.14 8.34 11.97
CA VAL A 61 -1.40 8.50 13.23
C VAL A 61 -0.26 9.51 13.07
N GLY A 62 0.38 9.57 11.90
CA GLY A 62 1.39 10.57 11.57
C GLY A 62 0.89 12.01 11.77
N HIS A 63 -0.36 12.28 11.38
CA HIS A 63 -1.04 13.56 11.60
C HIS A 63 -1.21 13.98 13.08
N THR A 64 -1.02 13.08 14.04
CA THR A 64 -1.06 13.43 15.47
C THR A 64 0.26 14.05 15.94
N GLY A 65 1.36 13.78 15.24
CA GLY A 65 2.69 14.15 15.68
C GLY A 65 3.14 13.45 16.98
N VAL A 66 2.49 12.38 17.41
CA VAL A 66 2.92 11.59 18.58
C VAL A 66 3.86 10.47 18.12
N ILE A 67 5.17 10.62 18.31
CA ILE A 67 6.19 9.70 17.77
C ILE A 67 5.93 8.25 18.19
N GLU A 68 5.74 7.99 19.49
CA GLU A 68 5.54 6.63 20.00
C GLU A 68 4.31 5.95 19.38
N ALA A 69 3.26 6.73 19.12
CA ALA A 69 2.09 6.24 18.40
C ALA A 69 2.42 5.97 16.93
N GLY A 70 3.15 6.85 16.26
CA GLY A 70 3.59 6.67 14.88
C GLY A 70 4.46 5.42 14.70
N ILE A 71 5.38 5.15 15.64
CA ILE A 71 6.19 3.92 15.66
C ILE A 71 5.27 2.70 15.74
N LYS A 72 4.36 2.66 16.73
CA LYS A 72 3.41 1.54 16.89
C LYS A 72 2.51 1.35 15.66
N ALA A 73 2.12 2.44 15.01
CA ALA A 73 1.32 2.41 13.78
C ALA A 73 2.08 1.72 12.64
N VAL A 74 3.36 2.06 12.44
CA VAL A 74 4.22 1.44 11.43
C VAL A 74 4.51 -0.03 11.77
N GLU A 75 4.84 -0.35 13.02
CA GLU A 75 5.07 -1.73 13.49
C GLU A 75 3.82 -2.60 13.31
N THR A 76 2.62 -2.05 13.52
CA THR A 76 1.37 -2.77 13.28
C THR A 76 1.22 -3.12 11.79
N VAL A 77 1.48 -2.16 10.90
CA VAL A 77 1.41 -2.39 9.45
C VAL A 77 2.46 -3.41 9.00
N ASP A 78 3.68 -3.34 9.52
CA ASP A 78 4.74 -4.32 9.26
C ASP A 78 4.28 -5.74 9.64
N ALA A 79 3.72 -5.93 10.84
CA ALA A 79 3.18 -7.21 11.27
C ALA A 79 2.01 -7.69 10.39
N CYS A 80 1.16 -6.79 9.91
CA CYS A 80 0.08 -7.10 8.98
C CYS A 80 0.62 -7.56 7.61
N VAL A 81 1.60 -6.85 7.05
CA VAL A 81 2.28 -7.23 5.79
C VAL A 81 2.95 -8.59 5.93
N ALA A 82 3.61 -8.85 7.07
CA ALA A 82 4.24 -10.14 7.37
C ALA A 82 3.24 -11.32 7.42
N ARG A 83 1.95 -11.06 7.67
CA ARG A 83 0.87 -12.07 7.57
C ARG A 83 0.36 -12.25 6.14
N ILE A 84 0.15 -11.15 5.42
CA ILE A 84 -0.46 -11.15 4.08
C ILE A 84 0.47 -11.75 3.03
N VAL A 85 1.74 -11.35 3.04
CA VAL A 85 2.69 -11.71 1.98
C VAL A 85 2.89 -13.23 1.86
N PRO A 86 3.14 -14.00 2.94
CA PRO A 86 3.30 -15.44 2.83
C PRO A 86 2.04 -16.14 2.29
N GLU A 87 0.85 -15.68 2.68
CA GLU A 87 -0.41 -16.26 2.22
C GLU A 87 -0.63 -15.98 0.73
N LEU A 88 -0.35 -14.75 0.27
CA LEU A 88 -0.38 -14.41 -1.15
C LEU A 88 0.58 -15.27 -1.97
N LEU A 89 1.81 -15.45 -1.49
CA LEU A 89 2.81 -16.29 -2.16
C LEU A 89 2.41 -17.77 -2.22
N ALA A 90 1.62 -18.25 -1.25
CA ALA A 90 1.07 -19.62 -1.29
C ALA A 90 0.07 -19.83 -2.43
N PHE A 91 -0.51 -18.75 -2.98
CA PHE A 91 -1.34 -18.76 -4.18
C PHE A 91 -0.57 -18.45 -5.47
N ASP A 92 0.77 -18.43 -5.42
CA ASP A 92 1.62 -17.93 -6.52
C ASP A 92 1.28 -16.47 -6.91
N GLY A 93 0.74 -15.71 -5.94
CA GLY A 93 0.36 -14.33 -6.11
C GLY A 93 1.55 -13.38 -6.12
N LYS A 94 1.33 -12.19 -6.68
CA LYS A 94 2.33 -11.15 -6.86
C LYS A 94 1.90 -9.88 -6.14
N CYS A 95 2.82 -9.21 -5.46
CA CYS A 95 2.55 -8.00 -4.67
C CYS A 95 3.42 -6.83 -5.11
N LEU A 96 2.81 -5.65 -5.17
CA LEU A 96 3.50 -4.37 -5.16
C LEU A 96 3.19 -3.67 -3.83
N ILE A 97 4.22 -3.49 -3.00
CA ILE A 97 4.11 -2.72 -1.75
C ILE A 97 4.62 -1.30 -2.04
N THR A 98 3.74 -0.32 -1.86
CA THR A 98 4.04 1.09 -2.13
C THR A 98 3.24 2.00 -1.19
N ALA A 99 3.46 3.32 -1.28
CA ALA A 99 2.70 4.33 -0.57
C ALA A 99 2.25 5.42 -1.55
N ASP A 100 1.18 6.14 -1.20
CA ASP A 100 0.69 7.28 -1.97
C ASP A 100 1.46 8.57 -1.65
N HIS A 101 1.99 8.70 -0.43
CA HIS A 101 2.92 9.76 -0.02
C HIS A 101 3.63 9.40 1.30
N GLY A 102 4.53 10.28 1.75
CA GLY A 102 5.15 10.22 3.08
C GLY A 102 4.38 10.99 4.16
N ASN A 103 4.62 10.66 5.42
CA ASN A 103 4.12 11.34 6.63
C ASN A 103 4.95 10.92 7.87
N CYS A 104 4.77 9.67 8.34
CA CYS A 104 5.32 9.15 9.60
C CYS A 104 6.86 9.15 9.69
N GLU A 105 7.57 9.23 8.57
CA GLU A 105 9.03 9.27 8.57
C GLU A 105 9.59 10.64 9.00
N LEU A 106 8.77 11.70 9.06
CA LEU A 106 9.16 13.01 9.56
C LEU A 106 8.09 13.59 10.51
N MET A 107 8.07 13.11 11.76
CA MET A 107 7.09 13.57 12.76
C MET A 107 7.58 14.73 13.65
N ARG A 108 8.79 15.25 13.42
CA ARG A 108 9.34 16.41 14.13
C ARG A 108 9.93 17.40 13.16
N ASN A 109 9.63 18.69 13.39
CA ASN A 109 10.30 19.78 12.70
C ASN A 109 11.74 19.96 13.23
N PRO A 110 12.62 20.67 12.51
CA PRO A 110 13.99 20.95 12.97
C PRO A 110 14.08 21.65 14.33
N ASN A 111 13.04 22.40 14.71
CA ASN A 111 12.94 23.08 16.01
C ASN A 111 12.36 22.19 17.14
N GLY A 112 12.08 20.91 16.86
CA GLY A 112 11.52 19.95 17.80
C GLY A 112 10.00 19.98 17.96
N SER A 113 9.28 20.91 17.32
CA SER A 113 7.81 20.89 17.36
C SER A 113 7.25 19.69 16.57
N PRO A 114 6.04 19.20 16.90
CA PRO A 114 5.38 18.15 16.12
C PRO A 114 5.23 18.56 14.66
N ASN A 115 5.57 17.65 13.75
CA ASN A 115 5.17 17.74 12.35
C ASN A 115 3.98 16.81 12.13
N THR A 116 2.89 17.39 11.63
CA THR A 116 1.60 16.73 11.44
C THR A 116 1.17 16.77 9.96
N ALA A 117 2.07 17.09 9.05
CA ALA A 117 1.80 17.21 7.63
C ALA A 117 2.49 16.10 6.83
N HIS A 118 1.99 15.85 5.62
CA HIS A 118 2.68 14.99 4.67
C HIS A 118 4.06 15.53 4.33
N THR A 119 4.91 14.66 3.80
CA THR A 119 6.24 15.03 3.33
C THR A 119 6.32 15.02 1.82
N THR A 120 7.45 15.49 1.29
CA THR A 120 7.82 15.36 -0.12
C THR A 120 8.88 14.29 -0.33
N ASN A 121 9.05 13.37 0.63
CA ASN A 121 9.98 12.25 0.48
C ASN A 121 9.47 11.29 -0.60
N LEU A 122 10.41 10.59 -1.23
CA LEU A 122 10.07 9.53 -2.17
C LEU A 122 9.41 8.36 -1.42
N VAL A 123 8.51 7.67 -2.11
CA VAL A 123 7.90 6.42 -1.64
C VAL A 123 8.59 5.23 -2.32
N HIS A 124 8.67 4.11 -1.62
CA HIS A 124 9.21 2.89 -2.21
C HIS A 124 8.18 2.17 -3.09
N LEU A 125 8.68 1.40 -4.05
CA LEU A 125 7.92 0.35 -4.73
C LEU A 125 8.70 -0.96 -4.58
N ILE A 126 8.14 -1.91 -3.84
CA ILE A 126 8.74 -3.21 -3.58
C ILE A 126 7.93 -4.26 -4.32
N TYR A 127 8.59 -5.03 -5.19
CA TYR A 127 8.00 -6.19 -5.85
C TYR A 127 8.26 -7.46 -5.04
N VAL A 128 7.21 -8.19 -4.71
CA VAL A 128 7.28 -9.44 -3.96
C VAL A 128 6.52 -10.52 -4.72
N ALA A 129 7.25 -11.55 -5.15
CA ALA A 129 6.76 -12.69 -5.90
C ALA A 129 7.80 -13.82 -5.89
N ALA A 130 7.42 -15.03 -6.31
CA ALA A 130 8.35 -16.14 -6.48
C ALA A 130 9.44 -15.85 -7.54
N ASP A 131 9.08 -15.09 -8.59
CA ASP A 131 9.96 -14.66 -9.68
C ASP A 131 10.63 -13.30 -9.43
N ALA A 132 10.62 -12.78 -8.19
CA ALA A 132 11.16 -11.45 -7.89
C ALA A 132 12.64 -11.27 -8.31
N ALA A 133 13.43 -12.35 -8.29
CA ALA A 133 14.83 -12.33 -8.72
C ALA A 133 15.01 -12.11 -10.24
N GLU A 134 13.97 -12.34 -11.04
CA GLU A 134 13.97 -12.12 -12.49
C GLU A 134 13.74 -10.65 -12.86
N PHE A 135 13.41 -9.80 -11.89
CA PHE A 135 13.06 -8.40 -12.13
C PHE A 135 13.86 -7.44 -11.24
N THR A 136 14.04 -6.22 -11.75
CA THR A 136 14.40 -5.04 -10.97
C THR A 136 13.30 -4.00 -11.09
N CYS A 137 13.05 -3.25 -10.01
CA CYS A 137 12.20 -2.07 -10.06
C CYS A 137 13.04 -0.86 -10.47
N ARG A 138 12.63 -0.15 -11.53
CA ARG A 138 13.19 1.17 -11.87
C ARG A 138 12.48 2.27 -11.09
N ASP A 139 13.16 3.41 -10.95
CA ASP A 139 12.54 4.62 -10.41
C ASP A 139 11.40 5.11 -11.33
N GLY A 140 10.38 5.74 -10.75
CA GLY A 140 9.21 6.22 -11.46
C GLY A 140 8.32 7.12 -10.62
N ILE A 141 7.07 7.27 -11.06
CA ILE A 141 6.01 8.07 -10.42
C ILE A 141 4.79 7.20 -10.10
N LEU A 142 3.85 7.73 -9.31
CA LEU A 142 2.63 6.99 -8.94
C LEU A 142 1.79 6.54 -10.15
N ALA A 143 1.83 7.28 -11.26
CA ALA A 143 1.12 6.93 -12.49
C ALA A 143 1.64 5.64 -13.15
N ASP A 144 2.83 5.17 -12.76
CA ASP A 144 3.47 3.97 -13.30
C ASP A 144 3.02 2.67 -12.58
N VAL A 145 2.36 2.79 -11.41
CA VAL A 145 1.90 1.63 -10.63
C VAL A 145 0.82 0.85 -11.39
N ALA A 146 -0.15 1.54 -11.99
CA ALA A 146 -1.23 0.87 -12.73
C ALA A 146 -0.73 0.14 -14.01
N PRO A 147 0.10 0.74 -14.87
CA PRO A 147 0.82 0.03 -15.93
C PRO A 147 1.58 -1.21 -15.45
N THR A 148 2.26 -1.12 -14.30
CA THR A 148 2.98 -2.25 -13.70
C THR A 148 2.03 -3.36 -13.28
N LEU A 149 0.88 -3.03 -12.68
CA LEU A 149 -0.17 -4.01 -12.35
C LEU A 149 -0.72 -4.71 -13.60
N LEU A 150 -0.98 -3.97 -14.69
CA LEU A 150 -1.47 -4.57 -15.94
C LEU A 150 -0.45 -5.54 -16.54
N PHE A 151 0.83 -5.20 -16.51
CA PHE A 151 1.91 -6.11 -16.91
C PHE A 151 1.88 -7.41 -16.10
N LEU A 152 1.74 -7.32 -14.77
CA LEU A 152 1.67 -8.48 -13.89
C LEU A 152 0.43 -9.36 -14.14
N LEU A 153 -0.69 -8.74 -14.52
CA LEU A 153 -1.94 -9.43 -14.89
C LEU A 153 -1.93 -9.98 -16.34
N GLY A 154 -0.86 -9.74 -17.11
CA GLY A 154 -0.80 -10.13 -18.53
C GLY A 154 -1.78 -9.36 -19.41
N MET A 155 -2.20 -8.17 -18.98
CA MET A 155 -3.20 -7.34 -19.66
C MET A 155 -2.53 -6.25 -20.50
N PRO A 156 -3.13 -5.86 -21.65
CA PRO A 156 -2.63 -4.75 -22.44
C PRO A 156 -2.85 -3.41 -21.71
N GLN A 157 -1.86 -2.53 -21.78
CA GLN A 157 -1.98 -1.16 -21.30
C GLN A 157 -2.87 -0.34 -22.27
N PRO A 158 -3.94 0.31 -21.78
CA PRO A 158 -4.74 1.21 -22.60
C PRO A 158 -3.96 2.49 -22.94
N SER A 159 -4.28 3.11 -24.08
CA SER A 159 -3.58 4.31 -24.58
C SER A 159 -3.67 5.53 -23.65
N GLU A 160 -4.71 5.57 -22.81
CA GLU A 160 -4.99 6.63 -21.85
C GLU A 160 -4.07 6.55 -20.63
N MET A 161 -3.53 5.37 -20.31
CA MET A 161 -2.49 5.23 -19.29
C MET A 161 -1.15 5.59 -19.92
N THR A 162 -0.60 6.75 -19.53
CA THR A 162 0.66 7.29 -20.08
C THR A 162 1.88 7.04 -19.20
N GLY A 163 1.67 6.45 -18.01
CA GLY A 163 2.76 5.91 -17.21
C GLY A 163 3.34 4.64 -17.84
N ASP A 164 4.41 4.13 -17.26
CA ASP A 164 5.20 3.05 -17.83
C ASP A 164 5.42 1.90 -16.82
N ASN A 165 5.46 0.64 -17.26
CA ASN A 165 5.77 -0.49 -16.38
C ASN A 165 7.14 -0.34 -15.68
N LEU A 166 7.18 -0.49 -14.35
CA LEU A 166 8.40 -0.33 -13.54
C LEU A 166 9.23 -1.60 -13.38
N LEU A 167 8.71 -2.78 -13.75
CA LEU A 167 9.45 -4.03 -13.68
C LEU A 167 10.25 -4.25 -14.96
N VAL A 168 11.58 -4.35 -14.80
CA VAL A 168 12.52 -4.62 -15.90
C VAL A 168 13.15 -5.98 -15.66
N ALA A 169 13.08 -6.85 -16.66
CA ALA A 169 13.70 -8.17 -16.59
C ALA A 169 15.22 -8.03 -16.40
N VAL A 170 15.77 -8.79 -15.45
CA VAL A 170 17.21 -8.90 -15.26
C VAL A 170 17.77 -9.63 -16.48
N SER A 171 18.59 -8.93 -17.27
CA SER A 171 19.28 -9.57 -18.38
C SER A 171 20.27 -10.60 -17.81
N ASN A 172 20.13 -11.87 -18.17
CA ASN A 172 21.18 -12.86 -17.94
C ASN A 172 22.46 -12.34 -18.62
N ARG A 173 23.47 -11.95 -17.83
CA ARG A 173 24.83 -11.74 -18.33
C ARG A 173 25.51 -13.09 -18.56
#